data_AF-A0A7W1KT54-F1
#
_entry.id   AF-A0A7W1KT54-F1
#
_cell.length_a   1.000
_cell.length_b   1.000
_cell.length_c   1.000
_cell.angle_alpha   90.00
_cell.angle_beta   90.00
_cell.angle_gamma   90.00
#
_symmetry.space_group_name_H-M   'P 1'
#
loop_
_entity.id
_entity.type
_entity.pdbx_description
1 polymer ?
#
loop_
_entity_poly.entity_id
_entity_poly.type
_entity_poly.pdbx_seq_one_letter_code
_entity_poly.pdbx_strand_id
1 'polypeptide(L)'
;MSAAANRRDLSPNELLVRAAVFLVLVVAAVTLRLIHPETLASLPFRTSCGAQTGLPCIFCGMTRALHHLLNGELTLALYFNWIAFPFAVSILVTAFRLGAEMIGRRQIPLPRPPIRITRHAVACGAAVVFAVWILQVSLAISQHKRELLNPNGVLYALVGS
;
A
#
# COMPACT_ATOMS: atom_id res chain seq x y z
N MET A 1 10.62 16.27 -31.92
CA MET A 1 9.15 16.12 -32.01
C MET A 1 8.55 16.60 -30.70
N SER A 2 8.03 17.84 -30.71
CA SER A 2 7.58 18.55 -29.51
C SER A 2 6.17 18.08 -29.15
N ALA A 3 6.04 17.24 -28.12
CA ALA A 3 4.75 16.91 -27.55
C ALA A 3 4.23 18.14 -26.80
N ALA A 4 3.49 19.00 -27.51
CA ALA A 4 2.65 20.01 -26.90
C ALA A 4 1.60 19.30 -26.05
N ALA A 5 1.97 18.98 -24.80
CA ALA A 5 1.05 18.47 -23.81
C ALA A 5 -0.11 19.47 -23.71
N ASN A 6 -1.30 18.99 -24.04
CA ASN A 6 -2.56 19.72 -23.94
C ASN A 6 -2.74 20.17 -22.49
N ARG A 7 -2.27 21.39 -22.15
CA ARG A 7 -2.34 21.96 -20.80
C ARG A 7 -3.75 22.50 -20.61
N ARG A 8 -4.55 21.82 -19.80
CA ARG A 8 -5.84 22.33 -19.33
C ARG A 8 -5.65 23.01 -17.98
N ASP A 9 -6.28 24.16 -17.82
CA ASP A 9 -6.41 24.83 -16.53
C ASP A 9 -7.39 24.05 -15.64
N LEU A 10 -7.13 24.03 -14.34
CA LEU A 10 -7.98 23.35 -13.37
C LEU A 10 -9.29 24.11 -13.15
N SER A 11 -10.41 23.41 -13.25
CA SER A 11 -11.69 23.97 -12.79
C SER A 11 -11.72 24.08 -11.25
N PRO A 12 -12.55 24.97 -10.67
CA PRO A 12 -12.67 25.10 -9.22
C PRO A 12 -13.06 23.80 -8.51
N ASN A 13 -13.95 23.02 -9.13
CA ASN A 13 -14.39 21.73 -8.59
C ASN A 13 -13.26 20.70 -8.58
N GLU A 14 -12.46 20.65 -9.65
CA GLU A 14 -11.31 19.74 -9.71
C GLU A 14 -10.23 20.11 -8.69
N LEU A 15 -10.00 21.41 -8.47
CA LEU A 15 -9.09 21.88 -7.44
C LEU A 15 -9.56 21.44 -6.05
N LEU A 16 -10.86 21.56 -5.77
CA LEU A 16 -11.45 21.15 -4.50
C LEU A 16 -11.33 19.64 -4.28
N VAL A 17 -11.61 18.82 -5.30
CA VAL A 17 -11.43 17.36 -5.22
C VAL A 17 -9.97 16.99 -4.95
N ARG A 18 -9.02 17.60 -5.67
CA ARG A 18 -7.58 17.34 -5.46
C ARG A 18 -7.12 17.77 -4.08
N ALA A 19 -7.58 18.92 -3.59
CA ALA A 19 -7.29 19.41 -2.25
C ALA A 19 -7.86 18.47 -1.18
N ALA A 20 -9.09 17.97 -1.36
CA ALA A 20 -9.70 17.00 -0.45
C ALA A 20 -8.90 15.69 -0.41
N VAL A 21 -8.51 15.14 -1.58
CA VAL A 21 -7.67 13.93 -1.65
C VAL A 21 -6.32 14.16 -0.98
N PHE A 22 -5.65 15.28 -1.27
CA PHE A 22 -4.38 15.63 -0.66
C PHE A 22 -4.51 15.76 0.86
N LEU A 23 -5.56 16.42 1.35
CA LEU A 23 -5.84 16.56 2.77
C LEU A 23 -6.06 15.20 3.44
N VAL A 24 -6.85 14.30 2.83
CA VAL A 24 -7.05 12.93 3.34
C VAL A 24 -5.72 12.18 3.42
N LEU A 25 -4.85 12.28 2.41
CA LEU A 25 -3.53 11.64 2.44
C LEU A 25 -2.66 12.18 3.57
N VAL A 26 -2.64 13.50 3.78
CA VAL A 26 -1.89 14.14 4.86
C VAL A 26 -2.44 13.70 6.22
N VAL A 27 -3.76 13.77 6.43
CA VAL A 27 -4.40 13.35 7.68
C VAL A 27 -4.13 11.88 7.96
N ALA A 28 -4.23 11.01 6.96
CA ALA A 28 -3.92 9.59 7.10
C ALA A 28 -2.44 9.37 7.49
N ALA A 29 -1.50 10.07 6.84
CA ALA A 29 -0.08 9.95 7.17
C ALA A 29 0.24 10.47 8.59
N VAL A 30 -0.35 11.59 8.99
CA VAL A 30 -0.19 12.14 10.35
C VAL A 30 -0.79 11.19 11.38
N THR A 31 -2.00 10.69 11.13
CA THR A 31 -2.67 9.72 12.01
C THR A 31 -1.82 8.45 12.15
N LEU A 32 -1.32 7.92 11.04
CA LEU A 32 -0.42 6.76 11.05
C LEU A 32 0.87 7.04 11.81
N ARG A 33 1.44 8.24 11.73
CA ARG A 33 2.66 8.58 12.46
C ARG A 33 2.43 8.70 13.96
N LEU A 34 1.31 9.30 14.37
CA LEU A 34 1.02 9.61 15.77
C LEU A 34 0.36 8.45 16.52
N ILE A 35 -0.47 7.64 15.85
CA ILE A 35 -1.18 6.53 16.48
C ILE A 35 -0.38 5.26 16.32
N HIS A 36 0.12 4.70 17.42
CA HIS A 36 0.81 3.42 17.42
C HIS A 36 -0.18 2.29 17.09
N PRO A 37 -0.04 1.62 15.93
CA PRO A 37 -0.95 0.56 15.53
C PRO A 37 -0.91 -0.68 16.44
N GLU A 38 0.09 -0.77 17.31
CA GLU A 38 0.21 -1.81 18.33
C GLU A 38 -0.77 -1.60 19.49
N THR A 39 -1.06 -0.35 19.86
CA THR A 39 -2.05 -0.04 20.91
C THR A 39 -3.47 -0.42 20.50
N LEU A 40 -3.75 -0.37 19.19
CA LEU A 40 -4.99 -0.82 18.57
C LEU A 40 -5.13 -2.35 18.48
N ALA A 41 -4.06 -3.11 18.77
CA ALA A 41 -4.12 -4.58 18.78
C ALA A 41 -4.99 -5.15 19.93
N SER A 42 -5.33 -4.30 20.92
CA SER A 42 -6.25 -4.62 22.01
C SER A 42 -7.73 -4.56 21.59
N LEU A 43 -8.06 -4.04 20.40
CA LEU A 43 -9.42 -4.00 19.91
C LEU A 43 -9.89 -5.41 19.50
N PRO A 44 -11.12 -5.81 19.83
CA PRO A 44 -11.64 -7.18 19.59
C PRO A 44 -11.78 -7.53 18.11
N PHE A 45 -11.61 -6.55 17.21
CA PHE A 45 -11.61 -6.75 15.77
C PHE A 45 -10.21 -7.13 15.28
N ARG A 46 -9.88 -8.42 15.32
CA ARG A 46 -8.72 -8.95 14.57
C ARG A 46 -9.05 -8.91 13.07
N THR A 47 -8.96 -7.74 12.46
CA THR A 47 -9.26 -7.50 11.03
C THR A 47 -8.16 -7.96 10.10
N SER A 48 -7.05 -8.52 10.61
CA SER A 48 -6.03 -9.09 9.75
C SER A 48 -6.54 -10.38 9.13
N CYS A 49 -6.41 -10.51 7.81
CA CYS A 49 -6.80 -11.73 7.11
C CYS A 49 -6.10 -12.97 7.71
N GLY A 50 -4.86 -12.82 8.20
CA GLY A 50 -4.14 -13.89 8.89
C GLY A 50 -4.78 -14.37 10.19
N ALA A 51 -5.50 -13.51 10.93
CA ALA A 51 -6.24 -13.93 12.11
C ALA A 51 -7.45 -14.81 11.76
N GLN A 52 -8.08 -14.59 10.60
CA GLN A 52 -9.25 -15.34 10.14
C GLN A 52 -8.87 -16.59 9.34
N THR A 53 -7.89 -16.50 8.44
CA THR A 53 -7.55 -17.58 7.51
C THR A 53 -6.39 -18.45 8.00
N GLY A 54 -5.54 -17.95 8.91
CA GLY A 54 -4.32 -18.61 9.35
C GLY A 54 -3.06 -18.19 8.59
N LEU A 55 -3.20 -17.52 7.44
CA LEU A 55 -2.07 -17.09 6.60
C LEU A 55 -2.11 -15.59 6.30
N PRO A 56 -0.95 -14.90 6.28
CA PRO A 56 -0.90 -13.49 5.95
C PRO A 56 -1.28 -13.25 4.49
N CYS A 57 -2.14 -12.25 4.29
CA CYS A 57 -2.41 -11.64 3.01
C CYS A 57 -1.27 -10.72 2.57
N ILE A 58 -1.23 -10.35 1.28
CA ILE A 58 -0.21 -9.44 0.72
C ILE A 58 -0.20 -8.05 1.39
N PHE A 59 -1.35 -7.62 1.92
CA PHE A 59 -1.52 -6.35 2.63
C PHE A 59 -1.42 -6.47 4.16
N CYS A 60 -1.22 -7.68 4.68
CA CYS A 60 -1.17 -7.90 6.12
C CYS A 60 0.10 -7.25 6.68
N GLY A 61 -0.04 -6.53 7.80
CA GLY A 61 1.04 -5.74 8.39
C GLY A 61 1.33 -4.39 7.70
N MET A 62 0.62 -4.01 6.64
CA MET A 62 0.89 -2.77 5.89
C MET A 62 0.79 -1.51 6.73
N THR A 63 -0.23 -1.39 7.60
CA THR A 63 -0.39 -0.24 8.51
C THR A 63 0.79 -0.10 9.48
N ARG A 64 1.28 -1.22 10.04
CA ARG A 64 2.45 -1.23 10.92
C ARG A 64 3.72 -0.88 10.15
N ALA A 65 3.90 -1.48 8.97
CA ALA A 65 5.03 -1.18 8.11
C ALA A 65 5.10 0.30 7.73
N LEU A 66 3.97 0.90 7.37
CA LEU A 66 3.88 2.34 7.06
C LEU A 66 4.14 3.22 8.29
N HIS A 67 3.64 2.85 9.47
CA HIS A 67 3.95 3.55 10.72
C HIS A 67 5.46 3.59 10.98
N HIS A 68 6.15 2.44 10.93
CA HIS A 68 7.60 2.37 11.12
C HIS A 68 8.35 3.11 10.01
N LEU A 69 7.89 3.02 8.76
CA LEU A 69 8.48 3.74 7.63
C LEU A 69 8.40 5.27 7.82
N LEU A 70 7.26 5.78 8.32
CA LEU A 70 7.06 7.21 8.61
C LEU A 70 7.88 7.71 9.82
N ASN A 71 8.24 6.82 10.73
CA ASN A 71 9.12 7.10 11.87
C ASN A 71 10.61 6.89 11.56
N GLY A 72 10.95 6.42 10.34
CA GLY A 72 12.35 6.20 9.91
C GLY A 72 12.92 4.83 10.28
N GLU A 73 12.09 3.92 10.81
CA GLU A 73 12.48 2.58 11.26
C GLU A 73 12.39 1.57 10.11
N LEU A 74 13.34 1.65 9.16
CA LEU A 74 13.31 0.87 7.93
C LEU A 74 13.35 -0.65 8.15
N THR A 75 14.12 -1.11 9.14
CA THR A 75 14.24 -2.53 9.46
C THR A 75 12.91 -3.12 9.91
N LEU A 76 12.19 -2.41 10.78
CA LEU A 76 10.87 -2.82 11.25
C LEU A 76 9.83 -2.72 10.14
N ALA A 77 9.91 -1.69 9.28
CA ALA A 77 9.04 -1.57 8.11
C ALA A 77 9.20 -2.77 7.14
N LEU A 78 10.44 -3.17 6.83
CA LEU A 78 10.75 -4.34 6.01
C LEU A 78 10.27 -5.63 6.68
N TYR A 79 10.47 -5.74 7.99
CA TYR A 79 10.02 -6.89 8.77
C TYR A 79 8.50 -7.06 8.67
N PHE A 80 7.69 -6.01 8.82
CA PHE A 80 6.24 -6.17 8.77
C PHE A 80 5.71 -6.38 7.35
N ASN A 81 6.09 -5.53 6.39
CA ASN A 81 5.65 -5.68 5.01
C ASN A 81 6.55 -4.89 4.04
N TRP A 82 7.43 -5.58 3.32
CA TRP A 82 8.30 -4.96 2.33
C TRP A 82 7.55 -4.29 1.15
N ILE A 83 6.29 -4.68 0.87
CA ILE A 83 5.44 -4.05 -0.15
C ILE A 83 5.00 -2.65 0.28
N ALA A 84 5.14 -2.31 1.57
CA ALA A 84 4.89 -0.95 2.05
C ALA A 84 5.81 0.09 1.39
N PHE A 85 7.01 -0.29 0.93
CA PHE A 85 7.94 0.62 0.25
C PHE A 85 7.43 1.09 -1.12
N PRO A 86 7.16 0.20 -2.10
CA PRO A 86 6.60 0.64 -3.37
C PRO A 86 5.24 1.34 -3.21
N PHE A 87 4.45 0.92 -2.22
CA PHE A 87 3.19 1.58 -1.89
C PHE A 87 3.40 3.02 -1.38
N ALA A 88 4.32 3.23 -0.43
CA ALA A 88 4.66 4.56 0.07
C ALA A 88 5.21 5.47 -1.03
N VAL A 89 6.08 4.95 -1.91
CA VAL A 89 6.57 5.70 -3.08
C VAL A 89 5.41 6.14 -3.97
N SER A 90 4.44 5.24 -4.23
CA SER A 90 3.27 5.58 -5.05
C SER A 90 2.41 6.70 -4.43
N ILE A 91 2.27 6.70 -3.09
CA ILE A 91 1.57 7.77 -2.35
C ILE A 91 2.34 9.08 -2.46
N LEU A 92 3.65 9.08 -2.24
CA LEU A 92 4.50 10.28 -2.32
C LEU A 92 4.46 10.90 -3.71
N VAL A 93 4.58 10.09 -4.76
CA VAL A 93 4.47 10.56 -6.15
C VAL A 93 3.09 11.16 -6.41
N THR A 94 2.02 10.53 -5.92
CA THR A 94 0.66 11.04 -6.07
C THR A 94 0.46 12.36 -5.33
N ALA A 95 0.91 12.45 -4.07
CA ALA A 95 0.81 13.65 -3.26
C ALA A 95 1.62 14.81 -3.87
N PHE A 96 2.85 14.55 -4.32
CA PHE A 96 3.69 15.53 -4.99
C PHE A 96 3.02 16.08 -6.24
N ARG A 97 2.43 15.20 -7.06
CA ARG A 97 1.71 15.60 -8.26
C ARG A 97 0.49 16.45 -7.95
N LEU A 98 -0.35 16.03 -7.00
CA LEU A 98 -1.51 16.81 -6.57
C LEU A 98 -1.08 18.18 -6.06
N GLY A 99 -0.01 18.26 -5.25
CA GLY A 99 0.58 19.52 -4.80
C GLY A 99 1.04 20.41 -5.95
N ALA A 100 1.77 19.84 -6.91
CA ALA A 100 2.24 20.57 -8.10
C ALA A 100 1.09 21.07 -8.98
N GLU A 101 0.03 20.27 -9.17
CA GLU A 101 -1.17 20.66 -9.91
C GLU A 101 -1.94 21.80 -9.23
N MET A 102 -2.02 21.78 -7.89
CA MET A 102 -2.64 22.86 -7.11
C MET A 102 -1.84 24.17 -7.18
N ILE A 103 -0.51 24.10 -7.01
CA ILE A 103 0.38 25.28 -7.07
C ILE A 103 0.39 25.87 -8.48
N GLY A 104 0.52 25.02 -9.50
CA GLY A 104 0.59 25.44 -10.90
C GLY A 104 -0.76 25.78 -11.52
N ARG A 105 -1.89 25.49 -10.84
CA ARG A 105 -3.27 25.51 -11.36
C ARG A 105 -3.44 24.84 -12.72
N ARG A 106 -2.56 23.87 -13.03
CA ARG A 106 -2.46 23.20 -14.33
C ARG A 106 -2.48 21.70 -14.14
N GLN A 107 -3.23 21.01 -15.00
CA GLN A 107 -3.31 19.57 -14.95
C GLN A 107 -2.01 18.98 -15.52
N ILE A 108 -1.35 18.12 -14.74
CA ILE A 108 -0.18 17.37 -15.18
C ILE A 108 -0.72 16.05 -15.73
N PRO A 109 -0.76 15.85 -17.05
CA PRO A 109 -1.30 14.62 -17.62
C PRO A 109 -0.54 13.41 -17.06
N LEU A 110 -1.27 12.37 -16.65
CA LEU A 110 -0.62 11.09 -16.41
C LEU A 110 0.01 10.62 -17.71
N PRO A 111 1.30 10.22 -17.71
CA PRO A 111 1.81 9.45 -18.83
C PRO A 111 0.90 8.24 -18.97
N ARG A 112 0.33 8.06 -20.17
CA ARG A 112 -0.49 6.88 -20.44
C ARG A 112 0.39 5.67 -20.13
N PRO A 113 -0.09 4.72 -19.31
CA PRO A 113 0.71 3.55 -19.04
C PRO A 113 1.04 2.91 -20.40
N PRO A 114 2.32 2.59 -20.69
CA PRO A 114 2.68 1.88 -21.92
C PRO A 114 2.11 0.46 -21.95
N ILE A 115 1.51 0.03 -20.84
CA ILE A 115 0.95 -1.28 -20.63
C ILE A 115 -0.42 -1.34 -21.33
N ARG A 116 -0.47 -2.03 -22.47
CA ARG A 116 -1.74 -2.47 -23.03
C ARG A 116 -2.31 -3.57 -22.13
N ILE A 117 -3.52 -3.37 -21.62
CA ILE A 117 -4.25 -4.38 -20.86
C ILE A 117 -4.65 -5.49 -21.84
N THR A 118 -3.78 -6.47 -22.01
CA THR A 118 -4.02 -7.69 -22.76
C THR A 118 -4.31 -8.83 -21.79
N ARG A 119 -4.99 -9.90 -22.25
CA ARG A 119 -5.22 -11.10 -21.43
C ARG A 119 -3.91 -11.67 -20.88
N HIS A 120 -2.84 -11.62 -21.68
CA HIS A 120 -1.49 -12.02 -21.26
C HIS A 120 -0.92 -11.10 -20.18
N ALA A 121 -1.05 -9.78 -20.31
CA ALA A 121 -0.59 -8.85 -19.29
C ALA A 121 -1.33 -9.05 -17.96
N VAL A 122 -2.64 -9.29 -18.00
CA VAL A 122 -3.45 -9.62 -16.82
C VAL A 122 -3.01 -10.96 -16.21
N ALA A 123 -2.80 -12.00 -17.03
CA ALA A 123 -2.34 -13.30 -16.56
C ALA A 123 -0.95 -13.22 -15.93
N CYS A 124 0.00 -12.52 -16.55
CA CYS A 124 1.33 -12.27 -16.00
C CYS A 124 1.25 -11.47 -14.70
N GLY A 125 0.42 -10.43 -14.65
CA GLY A 125 0.20 -9.65 -13.42
C GLY A 125 -0.35 -10.51 -12.28
N ALA A 126 -1.34 -11.36 -12.56
CA ALA A 126 -1.89 -12.31 -11.59
C ALA A 126 -0.83 -13.32 -11.11
N ALA A 127 -0.01 -13.84 -12.03
CA ALA A 127 1.08 -14.76 -11.69
C ALA A 127 2.14 -14.09 -10.80
N VAL A 128 2.52 -12.84 -11.08
CA VAL A 128 3.44 -12.07 -10.25
C VAL A 128 2.85 -11.83 -8.86
N VAL A 129 1.59 -11.40 -8.77
CA VAL A 129 0.90 -11.20 -7.48
C VAL A 129 0.86 -12.50 -6.68
N PHE A 130 0.58 -13.63 -7.34
CA PHE A 130 0.56 -14.94 -6.71
C PHE A 130 1.95 -15.36 -6.21
N ALA A 131 3.00 -15.18 -7.02
CA ALA A 131 4.37 -15.47 -6.63
C ALA A 131 4.83 -14.60 -5.45
N VAL A 132 4.48 -13.30 -5.45
CA VAL A 132 4.74 -12.38 -4.34
C VAL A 132 4.00 -12.82 -3.08
N TRP A 133 2.76 -13.28 -3.20
CA TRP A 133 2.01 -13.81 -2.06
C TRP A 133 2.66 -15.07 -1.48
N ILE A 134 3.10 -16.02 -2.32
CA ILE A 134 3.85 -17.20 -1.89
C ILE A 134 5.12 -16.78 -1.14
N LEU A 135 5.88 -15.84 -1.69
CA LEU A 135 7.09 -15.33 -1.04
C LEU A 135 6.78 -14.72 0.33
N GLN A 136 5.70 -13.94 0.45
CA GLN A 136 5.25 -13.35 1.70
C GLN A 136 4.91 -14.42 2.75
N VAL A 137 4.19 -15.47 2.34
CA VAL A 137 3.82 -16.60 3.21
C VAL A 137 5.06 -17.36 3.66
N SER A 138 5.96 -17.69 2.73
CA SER A 138 7.22 -18.39 3.03
C SER A 138 8.10 -17.60 3.99
N LEU A 139 8.22 -16.28 3.82
CA LEU A 139 8.96 -15.41 4.73
C LEU A 139 8.27 -15.32 6.11
N ALA A 140 6.94 -15.29 6.17
CA ALA A 140 6.23 -15.27 7.44
C ALA A 140 6.42 -16.58 8.22
N ILE A 141 6.38 -17.72 7.53
CA ILE A 141 6.61 -19.05 8.11
C ILE A 141 8.07 -19.18 8.59
N SER A 142 9.04 -18.86 7.74
CA SER A 142 10.48 -19.01 8.07
C SER A 142 10.94 -18.06 9.17
N GLN A 143 10.38 -16.85 9.24
CA GLN A 143 10.69 -15.87 10.29
C GLN A 143 9.80 -16.00 11.53
N HIS A 144 8.94 -17.04 11.61
CA HIS A 144 8.04 -17.32 12.74
C HIS A 144 7.31 -16.07 13.25
N LYS A 145 6.72 -15.26 12.35
CA LYS A 145 6.00 -14.03 12.71
C LYS A 145 4.67 -14.36 13.39
N ARG A 146 4.72 -14.67 14.69
CA ARG A 146 3.55 -15.10 15.48
C ARG A 146 2.45 -14.04 15.55
N GLU A 147 2.77 -12.76 15.38
CA GLU A 147 1.74 -11.71 15.28
C GLU A 147 0.96 -11.70 13.95
N LEU A 148 1.44 -12.40 12.91
CA LEU A 148 0.82 -12.45 11.58
C LEU A 148 0.24 -13.84 11.25
N LEU A 149 0.67 -14.87 11.96
CA LEU A 149 0.22 -16.26 11.81
C LEU A 149 -0.78 -16.60 12.90
N ASN A 150 -1.90 -17.22 12.53
CA ASN A 150 -2.80 -17.84 13.50
C ASN A 150 -2.61 -19.37 13.42
N PRO A 151 -1.92 -20.00 14.39
CA PRO A 151 -1.68 -21.44 14.35
C PRO A 151 -2.96 -22.28 14.47
N ASN A 152 -4.04 -21.69 14.98
CA ASN A 152 -5.35 -22.31 15.05
C ASN A 152 -6.20 -22.06 13.77
N GLY A 153 -5.63 -21.38 12.77
CA GLY A 153 -6.31 -21.08 11.51
C GLY A 153 -6.31 -22.28 10.55
N VAL A 154 -7.41 -22.45 9.83
CA VAL A 154 -7.64 -23.59 8.91
C VAL A 154 -6.51 -23.74 7.88
N LEU A 155 -6.04 -22.64 7.29
CA LEU A 155 -4.98 -22.72 6.27
C LEU A 155 -3.59 -22.97 6.87
N TYR A 156 -3.34 -22.57 8.12
CA TYR A 156 -2.05 -22.85 8.77
C TYR A 156 -1.91 -24.35 9.06
N ALA A 157 -2.98 -25.00 9.52
CA ALA A 157 -3.02 -26.43 9.76
C ALA A 157 -2.75 -27.27 8.50
N LEU A 158 -3.16 -26.78 7.32
CA LEU A 158 -2.94 -27.45 6.03
C LEU A 158 -1.50 -27.30 5.47
N VAL A 159 -0.76 -26.30 5.94
CA VAL A 159 0.63 -26.04 5.49
C VAL A 159 1.66 -26.56 6.50
N GLY A 160 1.27 -26.72 7.76
CA GLY A 160 2.14 -27.21 8.85
C GLY A 160 2.11 -28.72 9.09
N SER A 161 1.25 -29.48 8.39
CA SER A 161 1.18 -30.94 8.40
C SER A 161 2.06 -31.56 7.32
#